data_AF-Q5DA56-F1
#
_entry.id   AF-Q5DA56-F1
#
_cell.length_a   1.000
_cell.length_b   1.000
_cell.length_c   1.000
_cell.angle_alpha   90.00
_cell.angle_beta   90.00
_cell.angle_gamma   90.00
#
_symmetry.space_group_name_H-M   'P 1'
#
loop_
_entity.id
_entity.type
_entity.pdbx_description
1 polymer ?
#
loop_
_entity_poly.entity_id
_entity_poly.type
_entity_poly.pdbx_seq_one_letter_code
_entity_poly.pdbx_strand_id
1 'polypeptide(L)'
;MHPCSSVVDLPLQLIEQVFKYLSYEEISKLRETCRYFDIVCRGILNKGFRAIERKIVCLHSKFRSLLPRRESERRIHPLNRHCEALSAVETRMSLLKMSIMRYADKDQCCFFPGKVLDEIESVCRLIRLNQSVPIRPYDILHELRDISSMAMEHFEENILPLLHLKSDLALK
;
A
#
# COMPACT_ATOMS: atom_id res chain seq x y z
N MET A 1 -36.99 -9.28 -15.54
CA MET A 1 -35.68 -9.12 -14.88
C MET A 1 -35.46 -10.34 -14.01
N HIS A 2 -34.49 -11.20 -14.33
CA HIS A 2 -34.08 -12.24 -13.40
C HIS A 2 -33.43 -11.58 -12.19
N PRO A 3 -33.82 -11.90 -10.94
CA PRO A 3 -33.15 -11.39 -9.77
C PRO A 3 -31.69 -11.88 -9.80
N CYS A 4 -30.76 -10.96 -9.56
CA CYS A 4 -29.37 -11.27 -9.28
C CYS A 4 -29.35 -12.19 -8.05
N SER A 5 -29.28 -13.49 -8.27
CA SER A 5 -29.54 -14.49 -7.23
C SER A 5 -28.31 -14.68 -6.33
N SER A 6 -27.14 -14.22 -6.79
CA SER A 6 -25.89 -14.22 -6.04
C SER A 6 -25.12 -12.91 -6.18
N VAL A 7 -24.30 -12.59 -5.18
CA VAL A 7 -23.38 -11.44 -5.17
C VAL A 7 -22.37 -11.54 -6.31
N VAL A 8 -22.00 -12.75 -6.74
CA VAL A 8 -21.04 -12.96 -7.85
C VAL A 8 -21.61 -12.59 -9.23
N ASP A 9 -22.93 -12.46 -9.34
CA ASP A 9 -23.60 -12.07 -10.59
C ASP A 9 -23.67 -10.54 -10.75
N LEU A 10 -23.31 -9.79 -9.70
CA LEU A 10 -23.28 -8.32 -9.75
C LEU A 10 -22.10 -7.85 -10.63
N PRO A 11 -22.29 -6.80 -11.44
CA PRO A 11 -21.20 -6.15 -12.17
C PRO A 11 -20.03 -5.77 -11.25
N LEU A 12 -18.81 -5.94 -11.77
CA LEU A 12 -17.56 -5.63 -11.09
C LEU A 12 -17.58 -4.27 -10.39
N GLN A 13 -18.12 -3.24 -11.06
CA GLN A 13 -18.16 -1.88 -10.56
C GLN A 13 -19.00 -1.76 -9.28
N LEU A 14 -20.10 -2.52 -9.17
CA LEU A 14 -20.95 -2.48 -7.98
C LEU A 14 -20.25 -3.15 -6.79
N ILE A 15 -19.59 -4.28 -7.03
CA ILE A 15 -18.78 -4.94 -5.99
C ILE A 15 -17.63 -4.05 -5.56
N GLU A 16 -16.93 -3.41 -6.50
CA GLU A 16 -15.89 -2.42 -6.16
C GLU A 16 -16.45 -1.28 -5.30
N GLN A 17 -17.71 -0.83 -5.49
CA GLN A 17 -18.31 0.18 -4.59
C GLN A 17 -18.56 -0.35 -3.19
N VAL A 18 -19.06 -1.58 -3.04
CA VAL A 18 -19.28 -2.20 -1.73
C VAL A 18 -17.95 -2.40 -1.01
N PHE A 19 -16.93 -2.86 -1.74
CA PHE A 19 -15.62 -3.17 -1.18
C PHE A 19 -14.83 -1.93 -0.77
N LYS A 20 -15.20 -0.72 -1.21
CA LYS A 20 -14.61 0.54 -0.70
C LYS A 20 -14.81 0.77 0.80
N TYR A 21 -15.79 0.12 1.40
CA TYR A 21 -16.06 0.24 2.84
C TYR A 21 -15.25 -0.75 3.69
N LEU A 22 -14.46 -1.62 3.04
CA LEU A 22 -13.58 -2.58 3.69
C LEU A 22 -12.15 -2.03 3.75
N SER A 23 -11.42 -2.40 4.78
CA SER A 23 -9.97 -2.22 4.86
C SER A 23 -9.24 -3.05 3.81
N TYR A 24 -8.04 -2.65 3.42
CA TYR A 24 -7.25 -3.43 2.47
C TYR A 24 -6.90 -4.81 3.02
N GLU A 25 -6.74 -4.95 4.34
CA GLU A 25 -6.58 -6.26 4.99
C GLU A 25 -7.79 -7.18 4.80
N GLU A 26 -9.01 -6.66 4.94
CA GLU A 26 -10.24 -7.42 4.64
C GLU A 26 -10.31 -7.77 3.16
N ILE A 27 -9.95 -6.84 2.25
CA ILE A 27 -9.87 -7.10 0.82
C ILE A 27 -8.86 -8.21 0.50
N SER A 28 -7.70 -8.22 1.15
CA SER A 28 -6.71 -9.29 0.98
C SER A 28 -7.26 -10.65 1.38
N LYS A 29 -7.98 -10.75 2.49
CA LYS A 29 -8.62 -12.00 2.96
C LYS A 29 -9.75 -12.46 2.05
N LEU A 30 -10.53 -11.54 1.49
CA LEU A 30 -11.64 -11.88 0.59
C LEU A 30 -11.20 -12.60 -0.69
N ARG A 31 -9.92 -12.48 -1.08
CA ARG A 31 -9.36 -13.20 -2.23
C ARG A 31 -9.46 -14.72 -2.12
N GLU A 32 -9.45 -15.26 -0.91
CA GLU A 32 -9.49 -16.70 -0.66
C GLU A 32 -10.90 -17.31 -0.79
N THR A 33 -11.94 -16.47 -0.91
CA THR A 33 -13.33 -16.92 -0.91
C THR A 33 -13.77 -17.57 -2.23
N CYS A 34 -13.50 -16.93 -3.37
CA CYS A 34 -13.85 -17.43 -4.70
C CYS A 34 -13.04 -16.73 -5.80
N ARG A 35 -13.01 -17.33 -7.00
CA ARG A 35 -12.28 -16.79 -8.16
C ARG A 35 -12.73 -15.37 -8.54
N TYR A 36 -14.03 -15.10 -8.44
CA TYR A 36 -14.57 -13.77 -8.75
C TYR A 36 -14.01 -12.73 -7.78
N PHE A 37 -14.04 -13.00 -6.48
CA PHE A 37 -13.51 -12.08 -5.47
C PHE A 37 -11.99 -11.95 -5.56
N ASP A 38 -11.23 -13.00 -5.90
CA ASP A 38 -9.79 -12.86 -6.16
C ASP A 38 -9.56 -11.84 -7.28
N ILE A 39 -10.26 -11.95 -8.42
CA ILE A 39 -10.13 -11.00 -9.54
C ILE A 39 -10.43 -9.56 -9.09
N VAL A 40 -11.54 -9.34 -8.39
CA VAL A 40 -11.93 -8.00 -7.94
C VAL A 40 -10.92 -7.43 -6.95
N CYS A 41 -10.61 -8.18 -5.90
CA CYS A 41 -9.73 -7.74 -4.81
C CYS A 41 -8.30 -7.50 -5.29
N ARG A 42 -7.81 -8.31 -6.25
CA ARG A 42 -6.51 -8.06 -6.90
C ARG A 42 -6.46 -6.67 -7.55
N GLY A 43 -7.52 -6.33 -8.28
CA GLY A 43 -7.66 -5.01 -8.89
C GLY A 43 -7.66 -3.89 -7.85
N ILE A 44 -8.40 -4.05 -6.76
CA ILE A 44 -8.49 -3.06 -5.67
C ILE A 44 -7.14 -2.86 -4.99
N LEU A 45 -6.43 -3.93 -4.61
CA LEU A 45 -5.14 -3.84 -3.91
C LEU A 45 -4.07 -3.17 -4.80
N ASN A 46 -3.96 -3.61 -6.05
CA ASN A 46 -3.00 -3.04 -7.01
C ASN A 46 -3.31 -1.55 -7.30
N LYS A 47 -4.59 -1.18 -7.45
CA LYS A 47 -5.01 0.23 -7.61
C LYS A 47 -4.74 1.04 -6.33
N GLY A 48 -5.02 0.44 -5.17
CA GLY A 48 -4.82 1.02 -3.85
C GLY A 48 -3.37 1.39 -3.59
N PHE A 49 -2.44 0.47 -3.84
CA PHE A 49 -1.00 0.72 -3.74
C PHE A 49 -0.58 1.97 -4.55
N ARG A 50 -0.94 2.01 -5.84
CA ARG A 50 -0.59 3.13 -6.73
C ARG A 50 -1.26 4.44 -6.31
N ALA A 51 -2.50 4.37 -5.81
CA ALA A 51 -3.20 5.55 -5.32
C ALA A 51 -2.53 6.12 -4.06
N ILE A 52 -2.15 5.25 -3.11
CA ILE A 52 -1.43 5.63 -1.89
C ILE A 52 -0.06 6.20 -2.23
N GLU A 53 0.70 5.58 -3.14
CA GLU A 53 1.99 6.09 -3.62
C GLU A 53 1.87 7.55 -4.10
N ARG A 54 0.89 7.85 -4.98
CA ARG A 54 0.65 9.22 -5.45
C ARG A 54 0.25 10.18 -4.33
N LYS A 55 -0.59 9.73 -3.39
CA LYS A 55 -1.01 10.55 -2.23
C LYS A 55 0.20 10.94 -1.36
N ILE A 56 1.11 10.01 -1.10
CA ILE A 56 2.31 10.26 -0.29
C ILE A 56 3.20 11.30 -0.97
N VAL A 57 3.53 11.10 -2.25
CA VAL A 57 4.37 12.04 -3.02
C VAL A 57 3.77 13.45 -3.01
N CYS A 58 2.45 13.56 -3.21
CA CYS A 58 1.75 14.84 -3.16
C CYS A 58 1.83 15.49 -1.76
N LEU A 59 1.56 14.72 -0.70
CA LEU A 59 1.62 15.19 0.67
C LEU A 59 3.03 15.65 1.06
N HIS A 60 4.05 14.89 0.69
CA HIS A 60 5.44 15.19 1.00
C HIS A 60 5.93 16.43 0.25
N SER A 61 5.61 16.55 -1.04
CA SER A 61 5.89 17.76 -1.83
C SER A 61 5.25 19.01 -1.21
N LYS A 62 3.98 18.90 -0.81
CA LYS A 62 3.27 19.98 -0.10
C LYS A 62 4.01 20.38 1.18
N PHE A 63 4.40 19.43 2.03
CA PHE A 63 5.07 19.75 3.29
C PHE A 63 6.47 20.34 3.07
N ARG A 64 7.22 19.82 2.10
CA ARG A 64 8.53 20.37 1.72
C ARG A 64 8.44 21.82 1.23
N SER A 65 7.38 22.17 0.50
CA SER A 65 7.17 23.55 0.03
C SER A 65 6.93 24.57 1.17
N LEU A 66 6.51 24.10 2.35
CA LEU A 66 6.31 24.92 3.54
C LEU A 66 7.58 25.06 4.39
N LEU A 67 8.64 24.32 4.08
CA LEU A 67 9.90 24.39 4.82
C LEU A 67 10.74 25.60 4.39
N PRO A 68 11.50 26.20 5.33
CA PRO A 68 12.52 27.18 4.98
C PRO A 68 13.54 26.65 3.97
N ARG A 69 14.08 27.55 3.15
CA ARG A 69 15.14 27.23 2.19
C ARG A 69 16.47 26.92 2.87
N ARG A 70 16.76 27.61 3.98
CA ARG A 70 18.00 27.42 4.75
C ARG A 70 17.90 26.19 5.63
N GLU A 71 18.92 25.35 5.59
CA GLU A 71 18.98 24.09 6.32
C GLU A 71 18.95 24.27 7.84
N SER A 72 19.64 25.30 8.37
CA SER A 72 19.63 25.61 9.80
C SER A 72 18.23 25.92 10.34
N GLU A 73 17.44 26.68 9.57
CA GLU A 73 16.04 27.02 9.89
C GLU A 73 15.12 25.81 9.71
N ARG A 74 15.40 24.96 8.71
CA ARG A 74 14.64 23.73 8.47
C ARG A 74 14.72 22.76 9.63
N ARG A 75 15.92 22.52 10.19
CA ARG A 75 16.13 21.53 11.26
C ARG A 75 15.31 21.81 12.52
N ILE A 76 15.04 23.07 12.79
CA ILE A 76 14.24 23.51 13.94
C ILE A 76 12.75 23.67 13.61
N HIS A 77 12.36 23.53 12.34
CA HIS A 77 10.98 23.74 11.91
C HIS A 77 10.07 22.58 12.35
N PRO A 78 8.84 22.83 12.85
CA PRO A 78 7.92 21.78 13.32
C PRO A 78 7.59 20.70 12.26
N LEU A 79 7.54 21.08 10.98
CA LEU A 79 7.27 20.16 9.88
C LEU A 79 8.48 19.31 9.45
N ASN A 80 9.69 19.54 9.98
CA ASN A 80 10.86 18.77 9.56
C ASN A 80 10.71 17.28 9.89
N ARG A 81 10.27 16.97 11.12
CA ARG A 81 10.00 15.57 11.55
C ARG A 81 8.88 14.91 10.75
N HIS A 82 7.90 15.71 10.30
CA HIS A 82 6.84 15.22 9.42
C HIS A 82 7.39 14.83 8.05
N CYS A 83 8.30 15.63 7.48
CA CYS A 83 8.96 15.30 6.21
C CYS A 83 9.92 14.10 6.36
N GLU A 84 10.61 13.96 7.49
CA GLU A 84 11.43 12.78 7.79
C GLU A 84 10.57 11.51 7.85
N ALA A 85 9.44 11.56 8.55
CA ALA A 85 8.50 10.44 8.60
C ALA A 85 7.95 10.10 7.21
N LEU A 86 7.52 11.09 6.42
CA LEU A 86 7.06 10.86 5.04
C LEU A 86 8.15 10.28 4.14
N SER A 87 9.40 10.74 4.29
CA SER A 87 10.55 10.17 3.56
C SER A 87 10.73 8.69 3.89
N ALA A 88 10.59 8.30 5.16
CA ALA A 88 10.67 6.90 5.56
C ALA A 88 9.50 6.05 5.01
N VAL A 89 8.29 6.61 4.96
CA VAL A 89 7.13 5.96 4.31
C VAL A 89 7.38 5.78 2.82
N GLU A 90 7.91 6.78 2.11
CA GLU A 90 8.29 6.69 0.69
C GLU A 90 9.35 5.61 0.43
N THR A 91 10.36 5.51 1.30
CA THR A 91 11.36 4.44 1.21
C THR A 91 10.70 3.06 1.33
N ARG A 92 9.80 2.88 2.31
CA ARG A 92 9.07 1.61 2.48
C ARG A 92 8.17 1.28 1.30
N MET A 93 7.44 2.27 0.77
CA MET A 93 6.67 2.09 -0.47
C MET A 93 7.56 1.70 -1.65
N SER A 94 8.73 2.31 -1.79
CA SER A 94 9.67 2.01 -2.87
C SER A 94 10.20 0.58 -2.78
N LEU A 95 10.52 0.09 -1.58
CA LEU A 95 10.93 -1.30 -1.35
C LEU A 95 9.82 -2.28 -1.75
N LEU A 96 8.59 -2.05 -1.27
CA LEU A 96 7.43 -2.87 -1.64
C LEU A 96 7.16 -2.86 -3.15
N LYS A 97 7.40 -1.71 -3.80
CA LYS A 97 7.28 -1.59 -5.25
C LYS A 97 8.33 -2.44 -5.99
N MET A 98 9.59 -2.30 -5.58
CA MET A 98 10.72 -3.00 -6.17
C MET A 98 10.76 -4.49 -5.85
N SER A 99 10.06 -4.95 -4.81
CA SER A 99 9.97 -6.35 -4.44
C SER A 99 8.70 -7.01 -4.98
N ILE A 100 7.51 -6.52 -4.60
CA ILE A 100 6.24 -7.19 -4.87
C ILE A 100 5.54 -6.57 -6.09
N MET A 101 5.36 -5.24 -6.09
CA MET A 101 4.54 -4.58 -7.11
C MET A 101 5.10 -4.75 -8.53
N ARG A 102 6.43 -4.85 -8.70
CA ARG A 102 7.07 -5.14 -10.00
C ARG A 102 6.56 -6.42 -10.68
N TYR A 103 6.15 -7.42 -9.90
CA TYR A 103 5.60 -8.68 -10.40
C TYR A 103 4.09 -8.56 -10.61
N ALA A 104 3.40 -7.81 -9.73
CA ALA A 104 1.99 -7.49 -9.90
C ALA A 104 1.71 -6.64 -11.15
N ASP A 105 2.60 -5.71 -11.49
CA ASP A 105 2.53 -4.91 -12.72
C ASP A 105 2.68 -5.77 -13.99
N LYS A 106 3.27 -6.96 -13.87
CA LYS A 106 3.40 -7.96 -14.95
C LYS A 106 2.34 -9.06 -14.88
N ASP A 107 1.32 -8.90 -14.02
CA ASP A 107 0.26 -9.87 -13.74
C ASP A 107 0.77 -11.26 -13.28
N GLN A 108 2.00 -11.34 -12.77
CA GLN A 108 2.60 -12.58 -12.28
C GLN A 108 2.11 -12.93 -10.86
N CYS A 109 1.79 -11.90 -10.08
CA CYS A 109 1.16 -12.03 -8.77
C CYS A 109 0.24 -10.83 -8.52
N CYS A 110 -0.24 -10.69 -7.29
CA CYS A 110 -0.97 -9.53 -6.83
C CYS A 110 -0.24 -8.89 -5.66
N PHE A 111 -0.36 -7.58 -5.49
CA PHE A 111 -0.06 -6.98 -4.20
C PHE A 111 -1.00 -7.56 -3.14
N PHE A 112 -0.47 -8.38 -2.23
CA PHE A 112 -1.21 -9.09 -1.19
C PHE A 112 -1.14 -8.47 0.22
N PRO A 113 -0.13 -7.64 0.60
CA PRO A 113 -0.04 -7.09 1.95
C PRO A 113 -1.07 -5.98 2.25
N GLY A 114 -2.34 -6.35 2.43
CA GLY A 114 -3.46 -5.43 2.67
C GLY A 114 -3.25 -4.57 3.92
N LYS A 115 -2.92 -5.20 5.06
CA LYS A 115 -2.59 -4.51 6.31
C LYS A 115 -1.51 -3.42 6.16
N VAL A 116 -0.54 -3.62 5.26
CA VAL A 116 0.51 -2.62 4.99
C VAL A 116 -0.08 -1.35 4.38
N LEU A 117 -1.04 -1.47 3.45
CA LEU A 117 -1.72 -0.30 2.87
C LEU A 117 -2.54 0.44 3.91
N ASP A 118 -3.26 -0.29 4.77
CA ASP A 118 -4.06 0.31 5.85
C ASP A 118 -3.18 1.11 6.81
N GLU A 119 -2.02 0.55 7.20
CA GLU A 119 -1.10 1.22 8.11
C GLU A 119 -0.48 2.47 7.47
N ILE A 120 -0.12 2.40 6.19
CA ILE A 120 0.39 3.57 5.46
C ILE A 120 -0.65 4.68 5.40
N GLU A 121 -1.92 4.36 5.12
CA GLU A 121 -2.99 5.36 5.13
C GLU A 121 -3.22 5.94 6.54
N SER A 122 -3.12 5.10 7.58
CA SER A 122 -3.19 5.52 8.98
C SER A 122 -2.09 6.51 9.35
N VAL A 123 -0.83 6.17 9.05
CA VAL A 123 0.34 7.04 9.28
C VAL A 123 0.22 8.34 8.49
N CYS A 124 -0.15 8.28 7.21
CA CYS A 124 -0.33 9.48 6.39
C CYS A 124 -1.45 10.38 6.90
N ARG A 125 -2.54 9.79 7.42
CA ARG A 125 -3.63 10.53 8.06
C ARG A 125 -3.16 11.20 9.35
N LEU A 126 -2.41 10.49 10.19
CA LEU A 126 -1.85 11.03 11.43
C LEU A 126 -0.93 12.23 11.15
N ILE A 127 0.02 12.09 10.21
CA ILE A 127 0.94 13.15 9.79
C ILE A 127 0.17 14.36 9.24
N ARG A 128 -0.86 14.12 8.42
CA ARG A 128 -1.66 15.20 7.83
C ARG A 128 -2.46 15.98 8.86
N LEU A 129 -3.04 15.31 9.87
CA LEU A 129 -3.89 15.94 10.88
C LEU A 129 -3.09 16.64 12.00
N ASN A 130 -1.85 16.23 12.26
CA ASN A 130 -1.07 16.68 13.42
C ASN A 130 0.09 17.63 13.05
N GLN A 131 -0.06 18.48 12.04
CA GLN A 131 1.01 19.37 11.53
C GLN A 131 1.65 20.27 12.61
N SER A 132 0.92 20.61 13.66
CA SER A 132 1.38 21.48 14.76
C SER A 132 1.93 20.71 15.96
N VAL A 133 1.80 19.37 15.98
CA VAL A 133 2.23 18.53 17.09
C VAL A 133 3.53 17.81 16.72
N PRO A 134 4.57 17.87 17.56
CA PRO A 134 5.80 17.14 17.27
C PRO A 134 5.53 15.63 17.28
N ILE A 135 5.70 15.00 16.12
CA ILE A 135 5.67 13.54 15.99
C ILE A 135 7.03 12.94 16.32
N ARG A 136 7.01 11.70 16.82
CA ARG A 136 8.19 10.84 16.95
C ARG A 136 8.12 9.80 15.83
N PRO A 137 8.94 9.90 14.77
CA PRO A 137 8.87 9.00 13.63
C PRO A 137 8.99 7.51 14.03
N TYR A 138 9.81 7.20 15.03
CA TYR A 138 9.97 5.81 15.49
C TYR A 138 8.65 5.19 15.98
N ASP A 139 7.88 5.93 16.78
CA ASP A 139 6.66 5.46 17.43
C ASP A 139 5.56 5.18 16.39
N ILE A 140 5.45 6.04 15.38
CA ILE A 140 4.40 5.93 14.36
C ILE A 140 4.77 4.98 13.22
N LEU A 141 6.07 4.72 13.01
CA LEU A 141 6.56 3.87 11.91
C LEU A 141 6.93 2.46 12.36
N HIS A 142 6.86 2.13 13.66
CA HIS A 142 7.25 0.81 14.15
C HIS A 142 6.40 -0.29 13.50
N GLU A 143 5.08 -0.21 13.63
CA GLU A 143 4.13 -1.15 13.04
C GLU A 143 4.38 -1.29 11.53
N LEU A 144 4.40 -0.16 10.79
CA LEU A 144 4.63 -0.14 9.35
C LEU A 144 5.93 -0.86 8.95
N ARG A 145 7.01 -0.64 9.70
CA ARG A 145 8.30 -1.29 9.43
C ARG A 145 8.21 -2.80 9.61
N ASP A 146 7.57 -3.24 10.69
CA ASP A 146 7.44 -4.66 11.03
C ASP A 146 6.60 -5.40 9.97
N ILE A 147 5.36 -4.96 9.74
CA ILE A 147 4.46 -5.62 8.79
C ILE A 147 4.95 -5.54 7.34
N SER A 148 5.70 -4.50 6.96
CA SER A 148 6.31 -4.42 5.63
C SER A 148 7.49 -5.36 5.47
N SER A 149 8.31 -5.55 6.50
CA SER A 149 9.39 -6.53 6.50
C SER A 149 8.84 -7.95 6.42
N MET A 150 7.85 -8.30 7.27
CA MET A 150 7.19 -9.61 7.23
C MET A 150 6.58 -9.92 5.85
N ALA A 151 5.97 -8.91 5.22
CA ALA A 151 5.41 -9.06 3.87
C ALA A 151 6.48 -9.33 2.81
N MET A 152 7.64 -8.68 2.92
CA MET A 152 8.76 -8.91 2.01
C MET A 152 9.37 -10.30 2.22
N GLU A 153 9.61 -10.71 3.46
CA GLU A 153 10.13 -12.04 3.81
C GLU A 153 9.19 -13.12 3.27
N HIS A 154 7.88 -13.00 3.52
CA HIS A 154 6.91 -13.95 2.98
C HIS A 154 6.95 -14.01 1.44
N PHE A 155 7.07 -12.87 0.77
CA PHE A 155 7.18 -12.83 -0.68
C PHE A 155 8.44 -13.55 -1.16
N GLU A 156 9.60 -13.25 -0.57
CA GLU A 156 10.90 -13.80 -0.95
C GLU A 156 10.99 -15.31 -0.71
N GLU A 157 10.45 -15.80 0.40
CA GLU A 157 10.53 -17.20 0.79
C GLU A 157 9.47 -18.09 0.13
N ASN A 158 8.25 -17.57 -0.08
CA ASN A 158 7.11 -18.42 -0.45
C ASN A 158 6.57 -18.15 -1.86
N ILE A 159 6.64 -16.91 -2.35
CA ILE A 159 5.99 -16.52 -3.61
C ILE A 159 7.02 -16.44 -4.74
N LEU A 160 8.13 -15.75 -4.51
CA LEU A 160 9.17 -15.52 -5.51
C LEU A 160 9.74 -16.83 -6.12
N PRO A 161 10.01 -17.90 -5.34
CA PRO A 161 10.51 -19.15 -5.91
C PRO A 161 9.51 -19.80 -6.89
N LEU A 162 8.21 -19.70 -6.58
CA LEU A 162 7.15 -20.23 -7.44
C LEU A 162 7.02 -19.44 -8.76
N LEU A 163 7.33 -18.14 -8.73
CA LEU A 163 7.32 -17.29 -9.93
C LEU A 163 8.48 -17.64 -10.86
N HIS A 164 9.68 -17.88 -10.32
CA HIS A 164 10.84 -18.27 -11.12
C HIS A 164 10.67 -19.66 -11.75
N LEU A 165 10.10 -20.62 -11.01
CA LEU A 165 9.84 -21.95 -11.56
C LEU A 165 8.87 -21.89 -12.76
N LYS A 166 7.83 -21.04 -12.67
CA LYS A 166 6.89 -20.83 -13.78
C LYS A 166 7.54 -20.19 -15.00
N SER A 167 8.46 -19.24 -14.83
CA SER A 167 9.16 -18.64 -15.96
C SER A 167 10.08 -19.64 -16.67
N ASP A 168 10.75 -20.50 -15.92
CA ASP A 168 11.65 -21.52 -16.48
C ASP A 168 10.90 -22.60 -17.26
N LEU A 169 9.68 -22.93 -16.81
CA LEU A 169 8.79 -23.85 -17.52
C LEU A 169 8.17 -23.23 -18.77
N ALA A 170 7.91 -21.92 -18.79
CA ALA A 170 7.36 -21.22 -19.96
C ALA A 170 8.38 -21.02 -21.10
N LEU A 171 9.66 -21.24 -20.83
CA LEU A 171 10.76 -21.16 -21.81
C LEU A 171 11.15 -22.54 -22.39
N LYS A 172 10.47 -23.62 -21.99
CA LYS A 172 10.61 -24.97 -22.55
C LYS A 172 9.39 -25.33 -23.39
#